data_AF-A0A419F0A4-F1
#
_entry.id   AF-A0A419F0A4-F1
#
_cell.length_a   1.000
_cell.length_b   1.000
_cell.length_c   1.000
_cell.angle_alpha   90.00
_cell.angle_beta   90.00
_cell.angle_gamma   90.00
#
_symmetry.space_group_name_H-M   'P 1'
#
loop_
_entity.id
_entity.type
_entity.pdbx_description
1 polymer ?
#
loop_
_entity_poly.entity_id
_entity_poly.type
_entity_poly.pdbx_seq_one_letter_code
_entity_poly.pdbx_strand_id
1 'polypeptide(L)'
;MFSPGSPSLKITSPFNLNSTFSGLNEISISFFKTSVNNLLSLMAFIVCAIIFFLIFSIKRMSIMIIKEIEKGILHLSRNDNRIATLIKKNRKCNLHPHNDYFISLLGSIIQQQLSIKAADSIYGRFLDLTGKNPTPEIVLNLQNIQLRNCGLSNSKVKYVKDLSSKVINKEISLVNLDEKDEDEIITELTRVKGIGVWTVHMFLIFTLGRLNVLPTGDLGIKKSIKLNYNLRKMPTEKKVYDIARRNKWEPYCSIASWYLWASLDEKN
;
A
#
# COMPACT_ATOMS: atom_id res chain seq x y z
N MET A 1 -48.84 41.87 -87.43
CA MET A 1 -49.11 43.33 -87.42
C MET A 1 -49.56 43.67 -86.00
N PHE A 2 -48.94 44.69 -85.39
CA PHE A 2 -49.23 45.35 -84.11
C PHE A 2 -48.86 44.69 -82.76
N SER A 3 -47.86 45.32 -82.11
CA SER A 3 -47.73 45.58 -80.66
C SER A 3 -48.59 46.83 -80.28
N PRO A 4 -48.63 47.41 -79.05
CA PRO A 4 -48.06 47.05 -77.73
C PRO A 4 -49.02 47.29 -76.52
N GLY A 5 -48.55 47.11 -75.27
CA GLY A 5 -49.07 47.87 -74.11
C GLY A 5 -49.11 47.17 -72.73
N SER A 6 -48.10 47.45 -71.89
CA SER A 6 -47.94 46.97 -70.49
C SER A 6 -48.84 47.70 -69.46
N PRO A 7 -48.93 47.23 -68.20
CA PRO A 7 -48.18 47.96 -67.16
C PRO A 7 -47.48 47.08 -66.13
N SER A 8 -46.40 47.66 -65.59
CA SER A 8 -45.48 47.13 -64.59
C SER A 8 -45.96 47.37 -63.15
N LEU A 9 -45.67 46.42 -62.25
CA LEU A 9 -45.74 46.60 -60.80
C LEU A 9 -44.42 46.13 -60.17
N LYS A 10 -43.82 47.01 -59.37
CA LYS A 10 -42.49 46.90 -58.76
C LYS A 10 -42.41 45.75 -57.75
N ILE A 11 -41.39 44.91 -57.88
CA ILE A 11 -40.99 43.93 -56.86
C ILE A 11 -39.95 44.59 -55.94
N THR A 12 -40.30 44.75 -54.67
CA THR A 12 -39.35 45.06 -53.58
C THR A 12 -38.58 43.79 -53.19
N SER A 13 -37.29 43.94 -52.89
CA SER A 13 -36.28 42.88 -52.67
C SER A 13 -36.69 41.74 -51.73
N PRO A 14 -36.21 40.50 -51.96
CA PRO A 14 -36.41 39.42 -51.00
C PRO A 14 -35.49 39.62 -49.79
N PHE A 15 -36.08 39.53 -48.60
CA PHE A 15 -35.38 39.40 -47.33
C PHE A 15 -34.37 38.25 -47.40
N ASN A 16 -33.11 38.54 -47.09
CA ASN A 16 -32.01 37.58 -47.12
C ASN A 16 -32.11 36.59 -45.94
N LEU A 17 -32.68 35.42 -46.17
CA LEU A 17 -32.88 34.33 -45.19
C LEU A 17 -31.60 33.55 -44.85
N ASN A 18 -30.48 33.78 -45.54
CA ASN A 18 -29.24 33.02 -45.34
C ASN A 18 -28.36 33.55 -44.20
N SER A 19 -28.56 34.78 -43.71
CA SER A 19 -27.76 35.35 -42.61
C SER A 19 -28.27 34.94 -41.22
N THR A 20 -29.50 34.44 -41.11
CA THR A 20 -30.10 34.02 -39.83
C THR A 20 -29.82 32.58 -39.46
N PHE A 21 -29.54 31.69 -40.42
CA PHE A 21 -29.27 30.27 -40.15
C PHE A 21 -27.81 29.94 -39.81
N SER A 22 -26.83 30.72 -40.28
CA SER A 22 -25.40 30.53 -39.93
C SER A 22 -25.11 30.87 -38.47
N GLY A 23 -25.68 31.97 -37.97
CA GLY A 23 -25.52 32.41 -36.58
C GLY A 23 -26.13 31.44 -35.56
N LEU A 24 -27.23 30.75 -35.90
CA LEU A 24 -27.86 29.77 -35.00
C LEU A 24 -26.99 28.51 -34.79
N ASN A 25 -26.24 28.08 -35.80
CA ASN A 25 -25.28 26.98 -35.67
C ASN A 25 -24.04 27.39 -34.87
N GLU A 26 -23.51 28.59 -35.08
CA GLU A 26 -22.37 29.10 -34.30
C GLU A 26 -22.72 29.32 -32.82
N ILE A 27 -23.91 29.85 -32.52
CA ILE A 27 -24.40 30.02 -31.15
C ILE A 27 -24.60 28.66 -30.48
N SER A 28 -25.17 27.67 -31.18
CA SER A 28 -25.38 26.32 -30.64
C SER A 28 -24.05 25.60 -30.35
N ILE A 29 -23.06 25.73 -31.25
CA ILE A 29 -21.71 25.19 -31.06
C ILE A 29 -20.98 25.90 -29.91
N SER A 30 -21.12 27.23 -29.82
CA SER A 30 -20.54 28.04 -28.74
C SER A 30 -21.13 27.66 -27.37
N PHE A 31 -22.45 27.49 -27.30
CA PHE A 31 -23.15 27.05 -26.10
C PHE A 31 -22.73 25.64 -25.68
N PHE A 32 -22.63 24.71 -26.65
CA PHE A 32 -22.16 23.35 -26.41
C PHE A 32 -20.70 23.32 -25.91
N LYS A 33 -19.79 24.08 -26.54
CA LYS A 33 -18.40 24.23 -26.10
C LYS A 33 -18.31 24.80 -24.68
N THR A 34 -19.11 25.81 -24.37
CA THR A 34 -19.16 26.42 -23.04
C THR A 34 -19.65 25.42 -21.99
N SER A 35 -20.70 24.66 -22.30
CA SER A 35 -21.22 23.61 -21.42
C SER A 35 -20.21 22.49 -21.17
N VAL A 36 -19.51 22.04 -22.20
CA VAL A 36 -18.45 21.01 -22.09
C VAL A 36 -17.27 21.53 -21.27
N ASN A 37 -16.83 22.76 -21.49
CA ASN A 37 -15.75 23.39 -20.73
C ASN A 37 -16.10 23.57 -19.24
N ASN A 38 -17.35 23.95 -18.94
CA ASN A 38 -17.83 24.04 -17.56
C ASN A 38 -17.86 22.67 -16.88
N LEU A 39 -18.25 21.61 -17.59
CA LEU A 39 -18.23 20.24 -17.07
C LEU A 39 -16.79 19.76 -16.81
N LEU A 40 -15.88 19.99 -17.75
CA LEU A 40 -14.45 19.67 -17.58
C LEU A 40 -13.83 20.41 -16.40
N SER A 41 -14.15 21.70 -16.25
CA SER A 41 -13.72 22.52 -15.12
C SER A 41 -14.24 21.96 -13.79
N LEU A 42 -15.54 21.64 -13.71
CA LEU A 42 -16.15 21.03 -12.53
C LEU A 42 -15.52 19.67 -12.19
N MET A 43 -15.28 18.81 -13.18
CA MET A 43 -14.60 17.52 -12.98
C MET A 43 -13.16 17.73 -12.47
N ALA A 44 -12.43 18.71 -13.00
CA ALA A 44 -11.09 19.05 -12.53
C ALA A 44 -11.12 19.53 -11.07
N PHE A 45 -12.07 20.38 -10.68
CA PHE A 45 -12.25 20.81 -9.29
C PHE A 45 -12.57 19.64 -8.35
N ILE A 46 -13.45 18.73 -8.75
CA ILE A 46 -13.80 17.53 -7.97
C ILE A 46 -12.58 16.61 -7.81
N VAL A 47 -11.84 16.35 -8.89
CA VAL A 47 -10.62 15.52 -8.85
C VAL A 47 -9.56 16.19 -7.96
N CYS A 48 -9.33 17.49 -8.09
CA CYS A 48 -8.42 18.23 -7.21
C CYS A 48 -8.85 18.19 -5.74
N ALA A 49 -10.16 18.32 -5.46
CA ALA A 49 -10.68 18.25 -4.10
C ALA A 49 -10.52 16.84 -3.49
N ILE A 50 -10.76 15.79 -4.28
CA ILE A 50 -10.52 14.39 -3.87
C ILE A 50 -9.03 14.16 -3.61
N ILE A 51 -8.15 14.58 -4.53
CA ILE A 51 -6.69 14.44 -4.36
C ILE A 51 -6.23 15.22 -3.12
N PHE A 52 -6.70 16.45 -2.93
CA PHE A 52 -6.36 17.26 -1.76
C PHE A 52 -6.83 16.59 -0.46
N PHE A 53 -8.06 16.08 -0.43
CA PHE A 53 -8.59 15.37 0.72
C PHE A 53 -7.81 14.07 1.01
N LEU A 54 -7.45 13.30 -0.03
CA LEU A 54 -6.62 12.11 0.09
C LEU A 54 -5.22 12.46 0.63
N ILE A 55 -4.55 13.46 0.07
CA ILE A 55 -3.22 13.91 0.54
C ILE A 55 -3.30 14.40 1.99
N PHE A 56 -4.33 15.17 2.32
CA PHE A 56 -4.54 15.67 3.68
C PHE A 56 -4.81 14.52 4.65
N SER A 57 -5.65 13.56 4.26
CA SER A 57 -5.96 12.35 5.04
C SER A 57 -4.71 11.50 5.28
N ILE A 58 -3.90 11.25 4.23
CA ILE A 58 -2.64 10.52 4.33
C ILE A 58 -1.67 11.23 5.28
N LYS A 59 -1.46 12.55 5.12
CA LYS A 59 -0.60 13.33 6.03
C LYS A 59 -1.11 13.29 7.47
N ARG A 60 -2.43 13.39 7.68
CA ARG A 60 -3.05 13.30 9.00
C ARG A 60 -2.82 11.93 9.63
N MET A 61 -2.97 10.85 8.86
CA MET A 61 -2.70 9.49 9.32
C MET A 61 -1.23 9.30 9.68
N SER A 62 -0.29 9.80 8.86
CA SER A 62 1.14 9.81 9.17
C SER A 62 1.46 10.59 10.47
N ILE A 63 0.83 11.74 10.70
CA ILE A 63 1.02 12.50 11.95
C ILE A 63 0.47 11.74 13.15
N MET A 64 -0.67 11.07 13.01
CA MET A 64 -1.27 10.30 14.11
C MET A 64 -0.40 9.12 14.51
N ILE A 65 0.15 8.36 13.56
CA ILE A 65 1.00 7.21 13.90
C ILE A 65 2.32 7.63 14.56
N ILE A 66 2.93 8.74 14.14
CA ILE A 66 4.14 9.27 14.79
C ILE A 66 3.85 9.62 16.26
N LYS A 67 2.72 10.27 16.54
CA LYS A 67 2.30 10.60 17.91
C LYS A 67 2.04 9.34 18.74
N GLU A 68 1.42 8.32 18.16
CA GLU A 68 1.20 7.05 18.86
C GLU A 68 2.51 6.29 19.11
N ILE A 69 3.47 6.34 18.18
CA ILE A 69 4.81 5.78 18.39
C ILE A 69 5.52 6.47 19.55
N GLU A 70 5.43 7.80 19.67
CA GLU A 70 6.00 8.54 20.79
C GLU A 70 5.37 8.16 22.13
N LYS A 71 4.04 8.05 22.18
CA LYS A 71 3.33 7.55 23.36
C LYS A 71 3.80 6.14 23.72
N GLY A 72 3.94 5.25 22.73
CA GLY A 72 4.42 3.90 22.94
C GLY A 72 5.85 3.84 23.45
N ILE A 73 6.75 4.68 22.93
CA ILE A 73 8.12 4.83 23.42
C ILE A 73 8.14 5.26 24.89
N LEU A 74 7.33 6.25 25.27
CA LEU A 74 7.23 6.71 26.65
C LEU A 74 6.64 5.64 27.57
N HIS A 75 5.58 4.96 27.12
CA HIS A 75 4.93 3.87 27.83
C HIS A 75 5.91 2.72 28.12
N LEU A 76 6.59 2.23 27.08
CA LEU A 76 7.57 1.16 27.21
C LEU A 76 8.75 1.58 28.09
N SER A 77 9.25 2.81 27.93
CA SER A 77 10.37 3.32 28.74
C SER A 77 10.06 3.39 30.24
N ARG A 78 8.80 3.62 30.61
CA ARG A 78 8.34 3.67 32.00
C ARG A 78 8.14 2.30 32.62
N ASN A 79 7.75 1.31 31.82
CA ASN A 79 7.35 -0.02 32.32
C ASN A 79 8.45 -1.09 32.18
N ASP A 80 9.44 -0.89 31.30
CA ASP A 80 10.51 -1.85 31.07
C ASP A 80 11.88 -1.18 30.92
N ASN A 81 12.71 -1.28 31.96
CA ASN A 81 14.06 -0.71 31.97
C ASN A 81 14.99 -1.29 30.88
N ARG A 82 14.77 -2.54 30.45
CA ARG A 82 15.56 -3.15 29.37
C ARG A 82 15.19 -2.51 28.04
N ILE A 83 13.89 -2.43 27.72
CA ILE A 83 13.42 -1.75 26.51
C ILE A 83 13.79 -0.26 26.54
N ALA A 84 13.67 0.43 27.68
CA ALA A 84 14.11 1.82 27.84
C ALA A 84 15.59 2.02 27.47
N THR A 85 16.44 1.06 27.82
CA THR A 85 17.86 1.08 27.46
C THR A 85 18.04 0.90 25.95
N LEU A 86 17.26 0.02 25.31
CA LEU A 86 17.29 -0.18 23.86
C LEU A 86 16.82 1.06 23.11
N ILE A 87 15.75 1.71 23.59
CA ILE A 87 15.22 2.97 23.04
C ILE A 87 16.31 4.04 23.02
N LYS A 88 17.06 4.21 24.12
CA LYS A 88 18.12 5.22 24.21
C LYS A 88 19.32 4.96 23.29
N LYS A 89 19.58 3.70 22.94
CA LYS A 89 20.76 3.28 22.17
C LYS A 89 20.53 3.21 20.66
N ASN A 90 19.27 3.18 20.24
CA ASN A 90 18.90 2.94 18.84
C ASN A 90 18.19 4.15 18.25
N ARG A 91 18.16 4.22 16.92
CA ARG A 91 17.37 5.23 16.21
C ARG A 91 15.90 5.13 16.61
N LYS A 92 15.16 6.22 16.47
CA LYS A 92 13.71 6.24 16.78
C LYS A 92 12.97 5.24 15.89
N CYS A 93 12.02 4.52 16.49
CA CYS A 93 11.09 3.65 15.76
C CYS A 93 10.39 4.44 14.64
N ASN A 94 10.41 3.87 13.43
CA ASN A 94 9.97 4.54 12.20
C ASN A 94 8.99 3.65 11.41
N LEU A 95 8.00 3.07 12.09
CA LEU A 95 6.93 2.30 11.43
C LEU A 95 6.03 3.24 10.63
N HIS A 96 5.84 2.93 9.35
CA HIS A 96 5.02 3.72 8.42
C HIS A 96 4.11 2.78 7.63
N PRO A 97 2.78 2.87 7.81
CA PRO A 97 1.86 2.04 7.06
C PRO A 97 1.80 2.48 5.60
N HIS A 98 1.54 1.53 4.72
CA HIS A 98 1.30 1.80 3.30
C HIS A 98 0.36 0.74 2.70
N ASN A 99 -0.29 1.08 1.58
CA ASN A 99 -1.43 0.31 1.07
C ASN A 99 -1.06 -0.64 -0.09
N ASP A 100 0.23 -0.81 -0.38
CA ASP A 100 0.70 -1.67 -1.46
C ASP A 100 0.74 -3.15 -1.04
N TYR A 101 -0.36 -3.64 -0.47
CA TYR A 101 -0.41 -4.92 0.25
C TYR A 101 0.06 -6.10 -0.60
N PHE A 102 -0.36 -6.16 -1.87
CA PHE A 102 0.09 -7.20 -2.80
C PHE A 102 1.61 -7.16 -3.03
N ILE A 103 2.15 -5.96 -3.22
CA ILE A 103 3.59 -5.74 -3.43
C ILE A 103 4.37 -6.12 -2.18
N SER A 104 3.89 -5.78 -0.98
CA SER A 104 4.51 -6.15 0.30
C SER A 104 4.52 -7.67 0.53
N LEU A 105 3.42 -8.36 0.20
CA LEU A 105 3.35 -9.82 0.32
C LEU A 105 4.27 -10.51 -0.69
N LEU A 106 4.31 -10.03 -1.94
CA LEU A 106 5.28 -10.49 -2.94
C LEU A 106 6.73 -10.30 -2.47
N GLY A 107 7.04 -9.09 -1.99
CA GLY A 107 8.36 -8.75 -1.45
C GLY A 107 8.73 -9.70 -0.32
N SER A 108 7.82 -9.93 0.63
CA SER A 108 8.01 -10.88 1.73
C SER A 108 8.36 -12.28 1.24
N ILE A 109 7.62 -12.83 0.27
CA ILE A 109 7.92 -14.14 -0.33
C ILE A 109 9.30 -14.16 -1.01
N ILE A 110 9.61 -13.12 -1.79
CA ILE A 110 10.83 -13.06 -2.60
C ILE A 110 12.07 -12.95 -1.71
N GLN A 111 12.01 -12.18 -0.62
CA GLN A 111 13.16 -11.86 0.22
C GLN A 111 13.45 -12.91 1.31
N GLN A 112 12.52 -13.84 1.58
CA GLN A 112 12.70 -14.92 2.56
C GLN A 112 14.03 -15.68 2.38
N GLN A 113 14.73 -15.95 3.49
CA GLN A 113 15.94 -16.79 3.54
C GLN A 113 17.10 -16.31 2.64
N LEU A 114 17.23 -15.00 2.43
CA LEU A 114 18.31 -14.38 1.66
C LEU A 114 19.08 -13.37 2.50
N SER A 115 20.32 -13.09 2.12
CA SER A 115 21.01 -11.88 2.60
C SER A 115 20.32 -10.64 2.00
N ILE A 116 20.44 -9.50 2.67
CA ILE A 116 19.86 -8.22 2.23
C ILE A 116 20.29 -7.92 0.78
N LYS A 117 21.59 -7.98 0.48
CA LYS A 117 22.13 -7.72 -0.87
C LYS A 117 21.55 -8.65 -1.95
N ALA A 118 21.36 -9.93 -1.63
CA ALA A 118 20.78 -10.89 -2.58
C ALA A 118 19.28 -10.64 -2.77
N ALA A 119 18.57 -10.36 -1.68
CA ALA A 119 17.15 -10.02 -1.66
C ALA A 119 16.89 -8.78 -2.53
N ASP A 120 17.65 -7.70 -2.33
CA ASP A 120 17.54 -6.45 -3.08
C ASP A 120 17.81 -6.65 -4.57
N SER A 121 18.83 -7.43 -4.91
CA SER A 121 19.20 -7.71 -6.30
C SER A 121 18.11 -8.50 -7.03
N ILE A 122 17.56 -9.54 -6.39
CA ILE A 122 16.48 -10.36 -6.97
C ILE A 122 15.19 -9.54 -7.07
N TYR A 123 14.84 -8.80 -6.03
CA TYR A 123 13.63 -7.99 -6.01
C TYR A 123 13.69 -6.86 -7.05
N GLY A 124 14.84 -6.21 -7.21
CA GLY A 124 15.07 -5.19 -8.24
C GLY A 124 14.79 -5.72 -9.65
N ARG A 125 15.39 -6.88 -10.01
CA ARG A 125 15.14 -7.54 -11.31
C ARG A 125 13.69 -7.98 -11.48
N PHE A 126 13.04 -8.45 -10.42
CA PHE A 126 11.62 -8.80 -10.45
C PHE A 126 10.74 -7.57 -10.73
N LEU A 127 11.05 -6.43 -10.10
CA LEU A 127 10.37 -5.18 -10.39
C LEU A 127 10.62 -4.72 -11.83
N ASP A 128 11.85 -4.83 -12.35
CA ASP A 128 12.15 -4.52 -13.77
C ASP A 128 11.31 -5.40 -14.72
N LEU A 129 11.24 -6.71 -14.44
CA LEU A 129 10.46 -7.67 -15.23
C LEU A 129 8.96 -7.35 -15.26
N THR A 130 8.45 -6.68 -14.23
CA THR A 130 7.03 -6.36 -14.06
C THR A 130 6.71 -4.89 -14.36
N GLY A 131 7.64 -4.16 -14.98
CA GLY A 131 7.43 -2.74 -15.33
C GLY A 131 7.31 -1.83 -14.10
N LYS A 132 7.95 -2.21 -12.99
CA LYS A 132 7.91 -1.55 -11.68
C LYS A 132 6.56 -1.53 -10.97
N ASN A 133 5.52 -2.14 -11.53
CA ASN A 133 4.18 -2.18 -10.95
C ASN A 133 3.59 -3.60 -11.06
N PRO A 134 4.07 -4.57 -10.23
CA PRO A 134 3.57 -5.93 -10.29
C PRO A 134 2.10 -6.00 -9.85
N THR A 135 1.23 -6.42 -10.76
CA THR A 135 -0.16 -6.81 -10.44
C THR A 135 -0.31 -8.33 -10.43
N PRO A 136 -1.36 -8.88 -9.80
CA PRO A 136 -1.65 -10.31 -9.86
C PRO A 136 -1.66 -10.86 -11.29
N GLU A 137 -2.26 -10.14 -12.23
CA GLU A 137 -2.39 -10.54 -13.64
C GLU A 137 -1.02 -10.60 -14.32
N ILE A 138 -0.19 -9.58 -14.11
CA ILE A 138 1.18 -9.54 -14.65
C ILE A 138 1.97 -10.73 -14.14
N VAL A 139 1.97 -10.96 -12.83
CA VAL A 139 2.75 -12.04 -12.20
C VAL A 139 2.27 -13.43 -12.65
N LEU A 140 0.96 -13.62 -12.81
CA LEU A 140 0.39 -14.88 -13.25
C LEU A 140 0.72 -15.19 -14.72
N ASN A 141 0.71 -14.17 -15.58
CA ASN A 141 0.99 -14.28 -17.02
C ASN A 141 2.48 -14.50 -17.34
N LEU A 142 3.40 -14.13 -16.45
CA LEU A 142 4.83 -14.43 -16.64
C LEU A 142 5.08 -15.93 -16.69
N GLN A 143 5.90 -16.37 -17.64
CA GLN A 143 6.36 -17.75 -17.69
C GLN A 143 7.25 -18.05 -16.49
N ASN A 144 7.19 -19.30 -16.01
CA ASN A 144 8.00 -19.72 -14.87
C ASN A 144 9.50 -19.48 -15.12
N ILE A 145 9.96 -19.67 -16.37
CA ILE A 145 11.36 -19.43 -16.74
C ILE A 145 11.78 -17.96 -16.61
N GLN A 146 10.88 -17.01 -16.89
CA GLN A 146 11.17 -15.59 -16.73
C GLN A 146 11.38 -15.24 -15.25
N LEU A 147 10.51 -15.76 -14.37
CA LEU A 147 10.62 -15.60 -12.92
C LEU A 147 11.88 -16.29 -12.36
N ARG A 148 12.25 -17.45 -12.91
CA ARG A 148 13.51 -18.13 -12.56
C ARG A 148 14.72 -17.30 -12.97
N ASN A 149 14.70 -16.69 -14.15
CA ASN A 149 15.81 -15.90 -14.68
C ASN A 149 16.03 -14.59 -13.90
N CYS A 150 15.01 -14.03 -13.23
CA CYS A 150 15.23 -12.92 -12.31
C CYS A 150 15.81 -13.35 -10.94
N GLY A 151 15.92 -14.66 -10.68
CA GLY A 151 16.61 -15.23 -9.53
C GLY A 151 15.69 -15.87 -8.48
N LEU A 152 14.39 -16.02 -8.75
CA LEU A 152 13.51 -16.77 -7.85
C LEU A 152 13.85 -18.27 -7.89
N SER A 153 13.71 -18.93 -6.74
CA SER A 153 13.73 -20.40 -6.66
C SER A 153 12.42 -21.00 -7.19
N ASN A 154 12.39 -22.31 -7.47
CA ASN A 154 11.17 -22.99 -7.93
C ASN A 154 10.02 -22.84 -6.93
N SER A 155 10.32 -22.94 -5.63
CA SER A 155 9.34 -22.74 -4.57
C SER A 155 8.81 -21.31 -4.57
N LYS A 156 9.68 -20.30 -4.69
CA LYS A 156 9.24 -18.89 -4.73
C LYS A 156 8.41 -18.58 -5.97
N VAL A 157 8.74 -19.15 -7.14
CA VAL A 157 7.90 -19.07 -8.34
C VAL A 157 6.50 -19.62 -8.06
N LYS A 158 6.40 -20.79 -7.42
CA LYS A 158 5.11 -21.37 -7.04
C LYS A 158 4.34 -20.46 -6.08
N TYR A 159 5.01 -19.85 -5.10
CA TYR A 159 4.39 -19.01 -4.09
C TYR A 159 3.85 -17.69 -4.64
N VAL A 160 4.65 -16.97 -5.45
CA VAL A 160 4.18 -15.71 -6.05
C VAL A 160 3.01 -15.94 -7.03
N LYS A 161 3.00 -17.07 -7.74
CA LYS A 161 1.87 -17.47 -8.59
C LYS A 161 0.64 -17.90 -7.79
N ASP A 162 0.83 -18.63 -6.69
CA ASP A 162 -0.27 -19.01 -5.78
C ASP A 162 -0.94 -17.79 -5.17
N LEU A 163 -0.15 -16.82 -4.68
CA LEU A 163 -0.66 -15.52 -4.21
C LEU A 163 -1.48 -14.82 -5.30
N SER A 164 -0.90 -14.66 -6.48
CA SER A 164 -1.53 -13.96 -7.60
C SER A 164 -2.84 -14.62 -8.03
N SER A 165 -2.83 -15.94 -8.17
CA SER A 165 -4.03 -16.72 -8.52
C SER A 165 -5.14 -16.57 -7.47
N LYS A 166 -4.80 -16.63 -6.18
CA LYS A 166 -5.80 -16.51 -5.10
C LYS A 166 -6.44 -15.12 -5.03
N VAL A 167 -5.68 -14.08 -5.33
CA VAL A 167 -6.20 -12.71 -5.42
C VAL A 167 -7.14 -12.57 -6.62
N ILE A 168 -6.75 -13.05 -7.81
CA ILE A 168 -7.59 -13.00 -9.02
C ILE A 168 -8.88 -13.78 -8.84
N ASN A 169 -8.79 -14.98 -8.25
CA ASN A 169 -9.93 -15.86 -8.01
C ASN A 169 -10.82 -15.39 -6.83
N LYS A 170 -10.47 -14.28 -6.17
CA LYS A 170 -11.15 -13.77 -4.96
C LYS A 170 -11.20 -14.79 -3.81
N GLU A 171 -10.26 -15.74 -3.80
CA GLU A 171 -10.08 -16.64 -2.66
C GLU A 171 -9.50 -15.90 -1.45
N ILE A 172 -8.77 -14.82 -1.70
CA ILE A 172 -8.20 -13.89 -0.73
C ILE A 172 -8.52 -12.46 -1.19
N SER A 173 -9.05 -11.65 -0.28
CA SER A 173 -9.27 -10.23 -0.48
C SER A 173 -8.20 -9.44 0.23
N LEU A 174 -7.36 -8.76 -0.55
CA LEU A 174 -6.43 -7.77 -0.01
C LEU A 174 -7.11 -6.42 0.25
N VAL A 175 -8.36 -6.23 -0.18
CA VAL A 175 -9.11 -5.00 0.10
C VAL A 175 -9.43 -4.93 1.59
N ASN A 176 -9.20 -3.76 2.20
CA ASN A 176 -9.52 -3.44 3.59
C ASN A 176 -8.90 -4.40 4.63
N LEU A 177 -7.72 -4.96 4.35
CA LEU A 177 -7.01 -5.78 5.35
C LEU A 177 -6.71 -5.00 6.64
N ASP A 178 -6.58 -3.68 6.58
CA ASP A 178 -6.40 -2.81 7.72
C ASP A 178 -7.61 -2.79 8.69
N GLU A 179 -8.82 -3.09 8.19
CA GLU A 179 -10.06 -3.11 8.98
C GLU A 179 -10.32 -4.44 9.71
N LYS A 180 -9.67 -5.53 9.30
CA LYS A 180 -9.85 -6.88 9.87
C LYS A 180 -9.12 -7.06 11.20
N ASP A 181 -9.48 -8.01 12.04
CA ASP A 181 -8.66 -8.31 13.22
C ASP A 181 -7.37 -9.09 12.85
N GLU A 182 -6.49 -9.33 13.83
CA GLU A 182 -5.22 -10.06 13.59
C GLU A 182 -5.46 -11.53 13.20
N ASP A 183 -6.40 -12.20 13.85
CA ASP A 183 -6.68 -13.63 13.65
C ASP A 183 -7.32 -13.90 12.29
N GLU A 184 -8.19 -13.00 11.82
CA GLU A 184 -8.77 -13.00 10.48
C GLU A 184 -7.68 -12.90 9.40
N ILE A 185 -6.76 -11.95 9.55
CA ILE A 185 -5.66 -11.75 8.59
C ILE A 185 -4.71 -12.94 8.59
N ILE A 186 -4.39 -13.50 9.76
CA ILE A 186 -3.59 -14.72 9.87
C ILE A 186 -4.31 -15.87 9.13
N THR A 187 -5.59 -16.08 9.41
CA THR A 187 -6.38 -17.16 8.79
C THR A 187 -6.44 -17.01 7.27
N GLU A 188 -6.60 -15.78 6.78
CA GLU A 188 -6.72 -15.52 5.35
C GLU A 188 -5.38 -15.64 4.62
N LEU A 189 -4.33 -14.97 5.10
CA LEU A 189 -3.05 -14.89 4.40
C LEU A 189 -2.26 -16.21 4.47
N THR A 190 -2.43 -17.01 5.52
CA THR A 190 -1.76 -18.32 5.62
C THR A 190 -2.31 -19.38 4.67
N ARG A 191 -3.42 -19.10 3.97
CA ARG A 191 -3.90 -19.94 2.86
C ARG A 191 -3.00 -19.86 1.62
N VAL A 192 -2.13 -18.85 1.54
CA VAL A 192 -1.15 -18.69 0.45
C VAL A 192 0.06 -19.56 0.73
N LYS A 193 0.47 -20.37 -0.26
CA LYS A 193 1.70 -21.16 -0.14
C LYS A 193 2.91 -20.24 0.04
N GLY A 194 3.71 -20.52 1.07
CA GLY A 194 4.91 -19.74 1.39
C GLY A 194 4.67 -18.56 2.34
N ILE A 195 3.42 -18.31 2.76
CA ILE A 195 3.09 -17.33 3.80
C ILE A 195 2.72 -18.10 5.08
N GLY A 196 3.56 -17.96 6.11
CA GLY A 196 3.28 -18.48 7.45
C GLY A 196 2.93 -17.36 8.42
N VAL A 197 2.54 -17.73 9.65
CA VAL A 197 2.18 -16.80 10.73
C VAL A 197 3.24 -15.73 10.96
N TRP A 198 4.52 -16.12 10.95
CA TRP A 198 5.62 -15.15 11.09
C TRP A 198 5.61 -14.08 9.98
N THR A 199 5.37 -14.48 8.73
CA THR A 199 5.27 -13.55 7.59
C THR A 199 4.07 -12.62 7.75
N VAL A 200 2.94 -13.14 8.25
CA VAL A 200 1.77 -12.31 8.56
C VAL A 200 2.09 -11.29 9.65
N HIS A 201 2.75 -11.67 10.75
CA HIS A 201 3.17 -10.70 11.75
C HIS A 201 4.07 -9.61 11.18
N MET A 202 5.01 -9.94 10.28
CA MET A 202 5.84 -8.93 9.61
C MET A 202 4.98 -8.00 8.75
N PHE A 203 4.00 -8.54 8.03
CA PHE A 203 3.04 -7.75 7.25
C PHE A 203 2.20 -6.82 8.14
N LEU A 204 1.67 -7.30 9.28
CA LEU A 204 0.91 -6.47 10.21
C LEU A 204 1.75 -5.32 10.78
N ILE A 205 3.01 -5.56 11.11
CA ILE A 205 3.91 -4.56 11.71
C ILE A 205 4.41 -3.55 10.67
N PHE A 206 4.97 -4.04 9.55
CA PHE A 206 5.71 -3.20 8.61
C PHE A 206 4.87 -2.70 7.44
N THR A 207 3.76 -3.37 7.10
CA THR A 207 2.85 -2.92 6.04
C THR A 207 1.65 -2.20 6.63
N LEU A 208 0.93 -2.82 7.58
CA LEU A 208 -0.26 -2.22 8.19
C LEU A 208 0.06 -1.24 9.33
N GLY A 209 1.31 -1.21 9.80
CA GLY A 209 1.71 -0.32 10.90
C GLY A 209 1.02 -0.62 12.23
N ARG A 210 0.53 -1.85 12.45
CA ARG A 210 -0.12 -2.22 13.72
C ARG A 210 0.87 -2.13 14.86
N LEU A 211 0.49 -1.41 15.92
CA LEU A 211 1.38 -1.13 17.04
C LEU A 211 1.39 -2.22 18.12
N ASN A 212 0.44 -3.15 18.09
CA ASN A 212 0.27 -4.17 19.13
C ASN A 212 0.41 -5.62 18.64
N VAL A 213 1.44 -5.93 17.85
CA VAL A 213 1.72 -7.28 17.38
C VAL A 213 2.99 -7.79 18.07
N LEU A 214 2.92 -8.99 18.66
CA LEU A 214 4.07 -9.64 19.29
C LEU A 214 4.41 -10.94 18.55
N PRO A 215 5.44 -10.96 17.68
CA PRO A 215 5.83 -12.17 16.96
C PRO A 215 6.62 -13.10 17.89
N THR A 216 5.92 -13.76 18.82
CA THR A 216 6.50 -14.62 19.86
C THR A 216 7.35 -15.75 19.29
N GLY A 217 7.02 -16.22 18.08
CA GLY A 217 7.75 -17.25 17.33
C GLY A 217 9.06 -16.78 16.70
N ASP A 218 9.27 -15.47 16.55
CA ASP A 218 10.43 -14.89 15.87
C ASP A 218 11.75 -15.17 16.59
N LEU A 219 12.74 -15.66 15.84
CA LEU A 219 14.05 -16.01 16.39
C LEU A 219 14.84 -14.76 16.83
N GLY A 220 14.69 -13.64 16.13
CA GLY A 220 15.30 -12.36 16.49
C GLY A 220 14.78 -11.86 17.84
N ILE A 221 13.46 -11.83 18.02
CA ILE A 221 12.81 -11.49 19.29
C ILE A 221 13.27 -12.42 20.41
N LYS A 222 13.23 -13.74 20.19
CA LYS A 222 13.70 -14.72 21.20
C LYS A 222 15.17 -14.49 21.56
N LYS A 223 16.05 -14.24 20.56
CA LYS A 223 17.49 -13.98 20.77
C LYS A 223 17.72 -12.67 21.51
N SER A 224 17.05 -11.58 21.12
CA SER A 224 17.17 -10.28 21.77
C SER A 224 16.70 -10.35 23.22
N ILE A 225 15.57 -10.99 23.50
CA ILE A 225 15.08 -11.18 24.86
C ILE A 225 16.08 -12.00 25.68
N LYS A 226 16.62 -13.09 25.12
CA LYS A 226 17.65 -13.89 25.80
C LYS A 226 18.82 -13.02 26.27
N LEU A 227 19.34 -12.17 25.38
CA LEU A 227 20.50 -11.31 25.65
C LEU A 227 20.15 -10.19 26.65
N ASN A 228 19.08 -9.44 26.39
CA ASN A 228 18.75 -8.24 27.18
C ASN A 228 18.11 -8.55 28.56
N TYR A 229 17.51 -9.74 28.71
CA TYR A 229 16.93 -10.20 29.98
C TYR A 229 17.80 -11.27 30.67
N ASN A 230 19.03 -11.49 30.20
CA ASN A 230 20.02 -12.41 30.78
C ASN A 230 19.48 -13.84 30.98
N LEU A 231 18.73 -14.36 30.01
CA LEU A 231 18.17 -15.71 30.09
C LEU A 231 19.23 -16.75 29.72
N ARG A 232 19.34 -17.82 30.53
CA ARG A 232 20.30 -18.91 30.27
C ARG A 232 20.00 -19.67 28.98
N LYS A 233 18.71 -19.89 28.67
CA LYS A 233 18.25 -20.61 27.48
C LYS A 233 17.39 -19.70 26.60
N MET A 234 17.22 -20.09 25.34
CA MET A 234 16.29 -19.40 24.44
C MET A 234 14.87 -19.46 25.04
N PRO A 235 14.14 -18.33 25.16
CA PRO A 235 12.78 -18.35 25.70
C PRO A 235 11.84 -19.09 24.75
N THR A 236 10.87 -19.81 25.34
CA THR A 236 9.71 -20.33 24.62
C THR A 236 8.76 -19.19 24.24
N GLU A 237 7.83 -19.41 23.32
CA GLU A 237 6.83 -18.41 22.90
C GLU A 237 5.99 -17.92 24.08
N LYS A 238 5.55 -18.86 24.94
CA LYS A 238 4.90 -18.54 26.20
C LYS A 238 5.76 -17.62 27.08
N LYS A 239 7.06 -17.88 27.18
CA LYS A 239 7.97 -17.05 27.99
C LYS A 239 8.13 -15.64 27.41
N VAL A 240 8.18 -15.50 26.08
CA VAL A 240 8.19 -14.20 25.40
C VAL A 240 6.93 -13.41 25.75
N TYR A 241 5.76 -14.05 25.63
CA TYR A 241 4.48 -13.46 25.99
C TYR A 241 4.41 -13.05 27.48
N ASP A 242 4.84 -13.94 28.39
CA ASP A 242 4.86 -13.65 29.83
C ASP A 242 5.75 -12.44 30.19
N ILE A 243 6.88 -12.28 29.50
CA ILE A 243 7.77 -11.12 29.67
C ILE A 243 7.07 -9.85 29.20
N ALA A 244 6.46 -9.88 28.02
CA ALA A 244 5.73 -8.73 27.49
C ALA A 244 4.58 -8.30 28.42
N ARG A 245 3.77 -9.26 28.89
CA ARG A 245 2.66 -9.02 29.81
C ARG A 245 3.13 -8.45 31.15
N ARG A 246 4.17 -9.05 31.76
CA ARG A 246 4.70 -8.57 33.06
C ARG A 246 5.21 -7.13 32.98
N ASN A 247 5.87 -6.79 31.88
CA ASN A 247 6.42 -5.47 31.65
C ASN A 247 5.44 -4.53 30.92
N LYS A 248 4.15 -4.91 30.82
CA LYS A 248 3.07 -4.09 30.26
C LYS A 248 3.41 -3.52 28.87
N TRP A 249 3.89 -4.35 27.95
CA TRP A 249 4.23 -3.87 26.60
C TRP A 249 3.00 -3.44 25.80
N GLU A 250 1.85 -4.07 26.03
CA GLU A 250 0.59 -3.66 25.41
C GLU A 250 0.21 -2.22 25.80
N PRO A 251 -0.37 -1.43 24.87
CA PRO A 251 -0.77 -1.80 23.50
C PRO A 251 0.33 -1.56 22.43
N TYR A 252 1.61 -1.61 22.80
CA TYR A 252 2.75 -1.20 21.96
C TYR A 252 3.77 -2.32 21.70
N CYS A 253 3.31 -3.57 21.62
CA CYS A 253 4.17 -4.74 21.40
C CYS A 253 5.03 -4.68 20.12
N SER A 254 4.53 -4.06 19.05
CA SER A 254 5.30 -3.90 17.81
C SER A 254 6.47 -2.94 17.98
N ILE A 255 6.30 -1.90 18.79
CA ILE A 255 7.38 -0.94 19.10
C ILE A 255 8.44 -1.62 19.95
N ALA A 256 8.05 -2.42 20.95
CA ALA A 256 8.99 -3.24 21.72
C ALA A 256 9.76 -4.20 20.80
N SER A 257 9.05 -4.90 19.90
CA SER A 257 9.64 -5.80 18.90
C SER A 257 10.64 -5.09 18.00
N TRP A 258 10.31 -3.88 17.54
CA TRP A 258 11.18 -3.03 16.73
C TRP A 258 12.52 -2.75 17.43
N TYR A 259 12.49 -2.37 18.71
CA TYR A 259 13.73 -2.12 19.48
C TYR A 259 14.48 -3.41 19.83
N LEU A 260 13.78 -4.53 20.00
CA LEU A 260 14.41 -5.84 20.19
C LEU A 260 15.18 -6.27 18.94
N TRP A 261 14.62 -6.11 17.74
CA TRP A 261 15.36 -6.33 16.48
C TRP A 261 16.53 -5.36 16.33
N ALA A 262 16.31 -4.06 16.54
CA ALA A 262 17.37 -3.06 16.45
C ALA A 262 18.55 -3.36 17.40
N SER A 263 18.30 -3.98 18.55
CA SER A 263 19.37 -4.38 19.47
C SER A 263 20.27 -5.51 18.97
N LEU A 264 19.84 -6.23 17.93
CA LEU A 264 20.60 -7.29 17.26
C LEU A 264 21.34 -6.81 16.02
N ASP A 265 20.87 -5.70 15.44
CA ASP A 265 21.61 -4.99 14.39
C ASP A 265 22.86 -4.39 15.05
N GLU A 266 24.02 -4.84 14.60
CA GLU A 266 25.37 -4.61 15.15
C GLU A 266 25.60 -3.11 15.50
N LYS A 267 26.21 -2.67 16.62
CA LYS A 267 27.47 -3.09 17.27
C LYS A 267 28.45 -3.74 16.30
N ASN A 268 28.71 -3.05 15.19
CA ASN A 268 29.90 -3.18 14.36
C ASN A 268 30.53 -1.79 14.29
#